data_AF-A0AA86I226-F1
#
_entry.id   AF-A0AA86I226-F1
#
_cell.length_a   1.000
_cell.length_b   1.000
_cell.length_c   1.000
_cell.angle_alpha   90.00
_cell.angle_beta   90.00
_cell.angle_gamma   90.00
#
_symmetry.space_group_name_H-M   'P 1'
#
loop_
_entity.id
_entity.type
_entity.pdbx_description
1 polymer ?
#
loop_
_entity_poly.entity_id
_entity_poly.type
_entity_poly.pdbx_seq_one_letter_code
_entity_poly.pdbx_strand_id
1 'polypeptide(L)'
;MYFYALAQGTDSGDPVTLHHEKKFSKKEFLAMFNEALDELDTHPAPSDVGEYLCRAYGFQEIEIETGVVCYCAPFRKLDDSDIIEDRTYMDATTGTLKYN
;
A
#
# COMPACT_ATOMS: atom_id res chain seq x y z
N MET A 1 -2.91 -19.03 2.08
CA MET A 1 -2.50 -17.62 1.90
C MET A 1 -3.67 -16.70 1.54
N TYR A 2 -3.85 -15.65 2.35
CA TYR A 2 -4.82 -14.55 2.17
C TYR A 2 -4.09 -13.22 2.27
N PHE A 3 -4.50 -12.23 1.47
CA PHE A 3 -3.82 -10.96 1.32
C PHE A 3 -4.63 -9.80 1.88
N TYR A 4 -3.92 -8.82 2.43
CA TYR A 4 -4.47 -7.65 3.09
C TYR A 4 -3.64 -6.44 2.64
N ALA A 5 -4.30 -5.36 2.23
CA ALA A 5 -3.62 -4.15 1.79
C ALA A 5 -3.93 -3.01 2.77
N LEU A 6 -2.89 -2.33 3.22
CA LEU A 6 -2.96 -1.11 4.02
C LEU A 6 -2.64 0.07 3.09
N ALA A 7 -3.60 0.97 2.93
CA ALA A 7 -3.44 2.16 2.10
C ALA A 7 -3.91 3.39 2.88
N GLN A 8 -3.13 4.47 2.80
CA GLN A 8 -3.51 5.76 3.34
C GLN A 8 -4.08 6.61 2.20
N GLY A 9 -5.20 7.29 2.43
CA GLY A 9 -5.94 8.04 1.39
C GLY A 9 -5.25 9.31 0.89
N THR A 10 -3.96 9.51 1.20
CA THR A 10 -3.14 10.60 0.67
C THR A 10 -2.18 10.00 -0.37
N ASP A 11 -2.24 10.50 -1.59
CA ASP A 11 -1.68 9.96 -2.84
C ASP A 11 -0.15 9.70 -2.91
N SER A 12 0.58 9.71 -1.80
CA SER A 12 2.05 9.64 -1.78
C SER A 12 2.64 8.48 -0.97
N GLY A 13 1.83 7.58 -0.41
CA GLY A 13 2.32 6.41 0.31
C GLY A 13 2.13 5.13 -0.51
N ASP A 14 3.21 4.36 -0.70
CA ASP A 14 3.08 3.01 -1.25
C ASP A 14 2.22 2.15 -0.31
N PRO A 15 1.22 1.42 -0.84
CA PRO A 15 0.41 0.55 -0.03
C PRO A 15 1.26 -0.61 0.50
N VAL A 16 1.12 -0.90 1.79
CA VAL A 16 1.76 -2.08 2.40
C VAL A 16 0.85 -3.28 2.17
N THR A 17 1.38 -4.33 1.54
CA THR A 17 0.66 -5.58 1.32
C THR A 17 1.17 -6.65 2.28
N LEU A 18 0.25 -7.23 3.04
CA LEU A 18 0.51 -8.30 3.99
C LEU A 18 -0.15 -9.60 3.53
N HIS A 19 0.41 -10.74 3.92
CA HIS A 19 -0.22 -12.03 3.80
C HIS A 19 -0.23 -12.82 5.11
N HIS A 20 -1.19 -13.74 5.20
CA HIS A 20 -1.34 -14.66 6.32
C HIS A 20 -1.93 -15.99 5.86
N GLU A 21 -1.57 -17.10 6.52
CA GLU A 21 -2.10 -18.43 6.14
C GLU A 21 -3.56 -18.64 6.57
N LYS A 22 -3.92 -18.15 7.76
CA LYS A 22 -5.31 -18.12 8.24
C LYS A 22 -6.06 -16.95 7.60
N LYS A 23 -7.31 -17.21 7.18
CA LYS A 23 -8.26 -16.18 6.80
C LYS A 23 -8.85 -15.51 8.04
N PHE A 24 -8.77 -14.18 8.08
CA PHE A 24 -9.53 -13.36 9.02
C PHE A 24 -10.76 -12.77 8.35
N SER A 25 -11.86 -12.70 9.09
CA SER A 25 -13.02 -11.91 8.71
C SER A 25 -12.70 -10.42 8.73
N LYS A 26 -13.56 -9.62 8.09
CA LYS A 26 -13.44 -8.15 8.12
C LYS A 26 -13.41 -7.59 9.55
N LYS A 27 -14.21 -8.15 10.44
CA LYS A 27 -14.30 -7.71 11.84
C LYS A 27 -13.02 -8.03 12.62
N GLU A 28 -12.46 -9.22 12.43
CA GLU A 28 -11.19 -9.61 13.05
C GLU A 28 -10.04 -8.71 12.57
N PHE A 29 -9.94 -8.48 11.26
CA PHE A 29 -8.89 -7.63 10.71
C PHE A 29 -9.01 -6.16 11.18
N LEU A 30 -10.23 -5.62 11.25
CA LEU A 30 -10.48 -4.28 11.81
C LEU A 30 -10.10 -4.17 13.28
N ALA A 31 -10.33 -5.21 14.08
CA ALA A 31 -9.93 -5.21 15.49
C ALA A 31 -8.40 -5.17 15.64
N MET A 32 -7.69 -5.98 14.84
CA MET A 32 -6.21 -5.99 14.82
C MET A 32 -5.64 -4.65 14.35
N PHE A 33 -6.25 -4.05 13.34
CA PHE A 33 -5.86 -2.74 12.83
C PHE A 33 -6.06 -1.63 13.88
N ASN A 34 -7.21 -1.61 14.56
CA ASN A 34 -7.47 -0.61 15.60
C ASN A 34 -6.53 -0.78 16.80
N GLU A 35 -6.22 -2.02 17.19
CA GLU A 35 -5.24 -2.28 18.26
C GLU A 35 -3.85 -1.73 17.87
N ALA A 36 -3.44 -1.89 16.61
CA ALA A 36 -2.21 -1.27 16.11
C ALA A 36 -2.24 0.27 16.25
N LEU A 37 -3.37 0.91 15.93
CA LEU A 37 -3.50 2.37 16.08
C LEU A 37 -3.53 2.85 17.53
N ASP A 38 -4.01 2.02 18.46
CA ASP A 38 -4.03 2.35 19.89
C ASP A 38 -2.61 2.30 20.50
N GLU A 39 -1.74 1.45 19.98
CA GLU A 39 -0.36 1.24 20.46
C GLU A 39 0.69 2.12 19.77
N LEU A 40 0.38 2.64 18.57
CA LEU A 40 1.30 3.45 17.76
C LEU A 40 1.08 4.96 17.96
N ASP A 41 2.04 5.76 17.49
CA ASP A 41 1.99 7.23 17.56
C ASP A 41 0.75 7.82 16.87
N THR A 42 0.48 9.12 17.07
CA THR A 42 -0.78 9.77 16.69
C THR A 42 -1.06 9.77 15.17
N HIS A 43 -0.08 9.43 14.33
CA HIS A 43 -0.22 9.32 12.86
C HIS A 43 0.76 8.27 12.30
N PRO A 44 0.50 6.96 12.47
CA PRO A 44 1.42 5.94 11.97
C PRO A 44 1.40 5.88 10.44
N ALA A 45 2.56 5.67 9.85
CA ALA A 45 2.65 5.32 8.44
C ALA A 45 2.09 3.90 8.22
N PRO A 46 1.67 3.53 6.99
CA PRO A 46 1.23 2.17 6.68
C PRO A 46 2.25 1.09 7.05
N SER A 47 3.56 1.40 6.95
CA SER A 47 4.66 0.51 7.36
C SER A 47 4.64 0.21 8.85
N ASP A 48 4.40 1.22 9.70
CA ASP A 48 4.37 1.04 11.16
C ASP A 48 3.23 0.09 11.56
N VAL A 49 2.07 0.25 10.92
CA VAL A 49 0.92 -0.65 11.11
C VAL A 49 1.24 -2.05 10.59
N GLY A 50 1.89 -2.16 9.42
CA GLY A 50 2.33 -3.42 8.84
C GLY A 50 3.26 -4.21 9.76
N GLU A 51 4.31 -3.56 10.25
CA GLU A 51 5.27 -4.13 11.21
C GLU A 51 4.58 -4.60 12.49
N TYR A 52 3.65 -3.81 13.03
CA TYR A 52 2.86 -4.22 14.20
C TYR A 52 2.09 -5.51 13.92
N LEU A 53 1.36 -5.58 12.81
CA LEU A 53 0.55 -6.75 12.46
C LEU A 53 1.42 -7.99 12.24
N CYS A 54 2.59 -7.84 11.63
CA CYS A 54 3.58 -8.91 11.48
C CYS A 54 4.03 -9.44 12.85
N ARG A 55 4.42 -8.55 13.76
CA ARG A 55 4.90 -8.91 15.11
C ARG A 55 3.80 -9.51 16.00
N ALA A 56 2.62 -8.90 16.03
CA ALA A 56 1.57 -9.24 17.00
C ALA A 56 0.72 -10.43 16.55
N TYR A 57 0.49 -10.58 15.24
CA TYR A 57 -0.46 -11.57 14.71
C TYR A 57 0.13 -12.52 13.66
N GLY A 58 1.44 -12.43 13.40
CA GLY A 58 2.15 -13.36 12.51
C GLY A 58 1.87 -13.14 11.02
N PHE A 59 1.47 -11.93 10.63
CA PHE A 59 1.46 -11.55 9.22
C PHE A 59 2.89 -11.52 8.67
N GLN A 60 2.98 -11.57 7.34
CA GLN A 60 4.22 -11.41 6.60
C GLN A 60 4.02 -10.34 5.54
N GLU A 61 4.95 -9.41 5.44
CA GLU A 61 4.92 -8.36 4.43
C GLU A 61 5.39 -8.91 3.07
N ILE A 62 4.76 -8.44 2.00
CA ILE A 62 5.15 -8.73 0.63
C ILE A 62 5.93 -7.54 0.11
N GLU A 63 7.21 -7.77 -0.19
CA GLU A 63 8.00 -6.84 -0.99
C GLU A 63 7.49 -6.86 -2.43
N ILE A 64 6.96 -5.72 -2.89
CA ILE A 64 6.51 -5.55 -4.27
C ILE A 64 7.70 -5.03 -5.07
N GLU A 65 8.43 -5.92 -5.75
CA GLU A 65 9.56 -5.53 -6.60
C GLU A 65 9.12 -4.71 -7.84
N THR A 66 7.90 -4.92 -8.33
CA THR A 66 7.35 -4.24 -9.51
C THR A 66 5.83 -4.20 -9.46
N GLY A 67 5.25 -3.04 -9.76
CA GLY A 67 3.81 -2.85 -9.88
C GLY A 67 3.46 -2.11 -11.17
N VAL A 68 2.32 -2.46 -11.79
CA VAL A 68 1.72 -1.67 -12.88
C VAL A 68 0.47 -1.00 -12.32
N VAL A 69 0.52 0.32 -12.18
CA VAL A 69 -0.59 1.10 -11.61
C VAL A 69 -1.18 2.02 -12.69
N CYS A 70 -2.46 1.83 -13.01
CA CYS A 70 -3.22 2.72 -13.90
C CYS A 70 -4.25 3.48 -13.06
N TYR A 71 -3.82 4.55 -12.38
CA TYR A 71 -4.72 5.40 -11.59
C TYR A 71 -5.85 5.94 -12.48
N CYS A 72 -7.10 5.57 -12.16
CA CYS A 72 -8.32 6.06 -12.83
C CYS A 72 -8.40 5.83 -14.35
N ALA A 73 -7.58 4.95 -14.93
CA ALA A 73 -7.55 4.66 -16.37
C ALA A 73 -7.64 3.15 -16.67
N PRO A 74 -8.19 2.73 -17.82
CA PRO A 74 -8.14 1.34 -18.26
C PRO A 74 -6.70 0.85 -18.46
N PHE A 75 -6.46 -0.44 -18.24
CA PHE A 75 -5.19 -1.06 -18.63
C PHE A 75 -4.96 -0.88 -20.14
N ARG A 76 -3.78 -0.38 -20.48
CA ARG A 76 -3.25 -0.36 -21.85
C ARG A 76 -1.89 -1.04 -21.90
N LYS A 77 -1.44 -1.41 -23.10
CA LYS A 77 -0.07 -1.88 -23.29
C LYS A 77 0.88 -0.73 -22.96
N LEU A 78 1.86 -1.00 -22.11
CA LEU A 78 2.92 -0.06 -21.81
C LEU A 78 3.87 0.03 -23.00
N ASP A 79 4.35 1.24 -23.28
CA ASP A 79 5.39 1.51 -24.26
C ASP A 79 6.48 2.42 -23.67
N ASP A 80 7.50 2.74 -24.46
CA ASP A 80 8.66 3.50 -23.98
C ASP A 80 8.29 4.88 -23.39
N SER A 81 7.12 5.44 -23.71
CA SER A 81 6.64 6.71 -23.13
C SER A 81 6.15 6.58 -21.68
N ASP A 82 5.89 5.35 -21.23
CA ASP A 82 5.48 5.03 -19.86
C ASP A 82 6.67 4.82 -18.90
N ILE A 83 7.89 4.81 -19.42
CA ILE A 83 9.10 4.70 -18.60
C ILE A 83 9.33 6.05 -17.91
N ILE A 84 8.95 6.11 -16.63
CA ILE A 84 9.23 7.25 -15.77
C ILE A 84 10.68 7.14 -15.29
N GLU A 85 11.58 7.92 -15.87
CA GLU A 85 12.94 8.06 -15.38
C GLU A 85 12.96 8.88 -14.06
N ASP A 86 13.91 8.54 -13.18
CA ASP A 86 14.08 9.09 -11.84
C ASP A 86 13.87 10.61 -11.79
N ARG A 87 13.02 11.09 -10.86
CA ARG A 87 12.61 12.50 -10.57
C ARG A 87 11.38 13.04 -11.30
N THR A 88 10.64 12.21 -12.03
CA THR A 88 9.33 12.59 -12.57
C THR A 88 8.23 11.90 -11.77
N TYR A 89 7.24 12.64 -11.25
CA TYR A 89 6.09 12.05 -10.58
C TYR A 89 4.81 12.41 -11.32
N MET A 90 3.92 11.44 -11.50
CA MET A 90 2.61 11.66 -12.12
C MET A 90 1.67 12.25 -11.07
N ASP A 91 1.19 13.46 -11.32
CA ASP A 91 0.13 14.06 -10.51
C ASP A 91 -1.16 13.25 -10.70
N ALA A 92 -1.54 12.47 -9.70
CA ALA A 92 -2.68 11.56 -9.74
C ALA A 92 -4.04 12.27 -9.93
N THR A 93 -4.11 13.58 -9.64
CA THR A 93 -5.35 14.36 -9.79
C THR A 93 -5.55 14.84 -11.22
N THR A 94 -4.45 15.12 -11.92
CA THR A 94 -4.46 15.72 -13.26
C THR A 94 -4.00 14.78 -14.36
N GLY A 95 -3.40 13.64 -14.01
CA GLY A 95 -2.76 12.72 -14.95
C GLY A 95 -1.54 13.33 -15.64
N THR A 96 -0.94 14.38 -15.08
CA THR A 96 0.15 15.12 -15.71
C THR A 96 1.48 14.76 -15.07
N LEU A 97 2.50 14.51 -15.89
CA LEU A 97 3.88 14.34 -15.41
C LEU A 97 4.41 15.68 -14.89
N LYS A 98 4.90 15.69 -13.65
CA LYS A 98 5.59 16.82 -13.03
C LYS A 98 7.06 16.48 -12.85
N TYR A 99 7.91 17.45 -13.17
CA TYR A 99 9.35 17.41 -12.93
C TYR A 99 9.62 18.19 -11.64
N ASN A 100 10.56 17.71 -10.81
CA ASN A 100 11.14 18.53 -9.73
C ASN A 100 11.78 19.82 -10.28
#